data_AF-A0A5E7MHL1-F1
#
_entry.id   AF-A0A5E7MHL1-F1
#
_cell.length_a   1.000
_cell.length_b   1.000
_cell.length_c   1.000
_cell.angle_alpha   90.00
_cell.angle_beta   90.00
_cell.angle_gamma   90.00
#
_symmetry.space_group_name_H-M   'P 1'
#
loop_
_entity.id
_entity.type
_entity.pdbx_description
1 polymer ?
#
loop_
_entity_poly.entity_id
_entity_poly.type
_entity_poly.pdbx_seq_one_letter_code
_entity_poly.pdbx_strand_id
1 'polypeptide(L)'
;MRKLVKILTLVSFTILAAPFATQAQEASKAQSPAFMVHKLTNFLYAIGEPHYYQKNYSYLLVGTDQALMFDSGANQKENITLLARKITDKPLSMLPSHLHFDHVQQRRYRQVHRRGRENLDAQLRL
;
A
#
# COMPACT_ATOMS: atom_id res chain seq x y z
N MET A 1 37.68 14.53 24.53
CA MET A 1 37.53 13.86 23.22
C MET A 1 36.60 12.62 23.26
N ARG A 2 36.81 11.62 24.14
CA ARG A 2 35.94 10.41 24.21
C ARG A 2 34.44 10.66 24.51
N LYS A 3 34.10 11.70 25.29
CA LYS A 3 32.69 12.07 25.56
C LYS A 3 31.99 12.65 24.33
N LEU A 4 32.72 13.41 23.49
CA LEU A 4 32.18 13.98 22.25
C LEU A 4 31.89 12.88 21.21
N VAL A 5 32.80 11.90 21.07
CA VAL A 5 32.63 10.76 20.16
C VAL A 5 31.39 9.93 20.55
N LYS A 6 31.17 9.69 21.84
CA LYS A 6 29.98 8.96 22.34
C LYS A 6 28.67 9.67 22.05
N ILE A 7 28.62 11.00 22.20
CA ILE A 7 27.44 11.81 21.89
C ILE A 7 27.18 11.78 20.39
N LEU A 8 28.23 11.94 19.57
CA LEU A 8 28.12 11.90 18.12
C LEU A 8 27.64 10.54 17.60
N THR A 9 28.12 9.43 18.20
CA THR A 9 27.64 8.08 17.84
C THR A 9 26.18 7.85 18.23
N LEU A 10 25.73 8.36 19.39
CA LEU A 10 24.35 8.18 19.85
C LEU A 10 23.36 8.98 18.98
N VAL A 11 23.73 10.22 18.64
CA VAL A 11 22.95 11.10 17.74
C VAL A 11 22.90 10.54 16.32
N SER A 12 24.00 9.98 15.83
CA SER A 12 24.03 9.34 14.50
C SER A 12 23.14 8.10 14.44
N PHE A 13 23.11 7.29 15.52
CA PHE A 13 22.26 6.10 15.60
C PHE A 13 20.76 6.42 15.68
N THR A 14 20.38 7.46 16.43
CA THR A 14 18.97 7.89 16.51
C THR A 14 18.45 8.47 15.19
N ILE A 15 19.25 9.27 14.47
CA ILE A 15 18.87 9.84 13.17
C ILE A 15 18.68 8.72 12.12
N LEU A 16 19.53 7.70 12.13
CA LEU A 16 19.45 6.59 11.17
C LEU A 16 18.25 5.66 11.43
N ALA A 17 17.86 5.47 12.70
CA ALA A 17 16.77 4.57 13.08
C ALA A 17 15.37 5.21 13.03
N ALA A 18 15.27 6.54 13.14
CA ALA A 18 14.01 7.26 13.10
C ALA A 18 13.11 6.93 11.88
N PRO A 19 13.60 6.95 10.62
CA PRO A 19 12.75 6.64 9.46
C PRO A 19 12.18 5.22 9.50
N PHE A 20 12.93 4.24 10.00
CA PHE A 20 12.46 2.86 10.14
C PHE A 20 11.34 2.73 11.19
N ALA A 21 11.45 3.45 12.31
CA ALA A 21 10.40 3.46 13.34
C ALA A 21 9.11 4.08 12.82
N THR A 22 9.20 5.19 12.08
CA THR A 22 8.03 5.84 11.47
C THR A 22 7.35 4.94 10.44
N GLN A 23 8.14 4.26 9.61
CA GLN A 23 7.67 3.33 8.58
C GLN A 23 6.97 2.10 9.19
N ALA A 24 7.49 1.57 10.30
CA ALA A 24 6.87 0.49 11.05
C ALA A 24 5.53 0.89 11.69
N GLN A 25 5.44 2.11 12.23
CA GLN A 25 4.22 2.64 12.84
C GLN A 25 3.09 2.86 11.82
N GLU A 26 3.44 3.36 10.63
CA GLU A 26 2.46 3.61 9.56
C GLU A 26 1.93 2.32 8.95
N ALA A 27 2.81 1.33 8.80
CA ALA A 27 2.45 -0.04 8.43
C ALA A 27 1.48 -0.69 9.44
N SER A 28 1.72 -0.51 10.75
CA SER A 28 0.88 -1.14 11.78
C SER A 28 -0.56 -0.61 11.79
N LYS A 29 -0.77 0.67 11.43
CA LYS A 29 -2.11 1.29 11.37
C LYS A 29 -2.97 0.75 10.24
N ALA A 30 -2.36 0.27 9.15
CA ALA A 30 -3.07 -0.22 7.98
C ALA A 30 -3.35 -1.73 8.03
N GLN A 31 -2.92 -2.45 9.08
CA GLN A 31 -2.95 -3.91 9.15
C GLN A 31 -4.37 -4.51 9.12
N SER A 32 -4.50 -5.75 8.62
CA SER A 32 -5.68 -6.59 8.81
C SER A 32 -5.29 -8.04 9.17
N PRO A 33 -6.23 -8.89 9.62
CA PRO A 33 -5.95 -10.31 9.87
C PRO A 33 -5.48 -11.07 8.63
N ALA A 34 -6.05 -10.73 7.46
CA ALA A 34 -5.67 -11.33 6.18
C ALA A 34 -4.35 -10.79 5.60
N PHE A 35 -4.04 -9.52 5.81
CA PHE A 35 -3.00 -8.81 5.08
C PHE A 35 -1.93 -8.22 5.99
N MET A 36 -0.67 -8.35 5.58
CA MET A 36 0.46 -7.67 6.19
C MET A 36 0.94 -6.51 5.34
N VAL A 37 0.91 -5.29 5.89
CA VAL A 37 1.34 -4.09 5.16
C VAL A 37 2.76 -3.72 5.59
N HIS A 38 3.62 -3.47 4.62
CA HIS A 38 4.93 -2.84 4.82
C HIS A 38 5.01 -1.62 3.94
N LYS A 39 5.09 -0.42 4.52
CA LYS A 39 5.56 0.73 3.77
C LYS A 39 7.03 0.46 3.40
N LEU A 40 7.42 0.68 2.15
CA LEU A 40 8.80 0.49 1.65
C LEU A 40 9.49 1.82 1.41
N THR A 41 8.73 2.78 0.88
CA THR A 41 9.14 4.17 0.66
C THR A 41 7.97 5.10 0.97
N ASN A 42 8.13 6.41 0.78
CA ASN A 42 7.05 7.38 0.98
C ASN A 42 5.83 7.15 0.07
N PHE A 43 6.00 6.45 -1.06
CA PHE A 43 4.95 6.22 -2.06
C PHE A 43 4.70 4.75 -2.38
N LEU A 44 5.47 3.81 -1.83
CA LEU A 44 5.37 2.38 -2.16
C LEU A 44 5.11 1.55 -0.92
N TYR A 45 4.10 0.68 -0.99
CA TYR A 45 3.73 -0.27 0.06
C TYR A 45 3.70 -1.69 -0.52
N ALA A 46 4.25 -2.65 0.22
CA ALA A 46 4.08 -4.08 -0.02
C ALA A 46 2.96 -4.61 0.88
N ILE A 47 2.07 -5.42 0.31
CA ILE A 47 0.91 -6.00 0.98
C ILE A 47 1.01 -7.52 0.81
N GLY A 48 1.41 -8.21 1.86
CA GLY A 48 1.58 -9.66 1.88
C GLY A 48 0.36 -10.42 2.40
N GLU A 49 0.20 -11.66 1.97
CA GLU A 49 -0.82 -12.60 2.46
C GLU A 49 -0.16 -13.73 3.25
N PRO A 50 0.24 -13.51 4.52
CA PRO A 50 1.06 -14.45 5.27
C PRO A 50 0.40 -15.82 5.51
N HIS A 51 -0.93 -15.87 5.46
CA HIS A 51 -1.73 -17.08 5.65
C HIS A 51 -2.07 -17.81 4.34
N TYR A 52 -1.72 -17.24 3.18
CA TYR A 52 -1.89 -17.90 1.90
C TYR A 52 -0.66 -18.76 1.59
N TYR A 53 -0.85 -19.96 1.02
CA TYR A 53 0.23 -20.95 0.89
C TYR A 53 1.39 -20.48 0.00
N GLN A 54 1.12 -19.65 -1.02
CA GLN A 54 2.15 -19.06 -1.89
C GLN A 54 2.78 -17.80 -1.30
N LYS A 55 2.23 -17.28 -0.19
CA LYS A 55 2.70 -16.06 0.50
C LYS A 55 2.84 -14.87 -0.46
N ASN A 56 1.79 -14.63 -1.23
CA ASN A 56 1.79 -13.62 -2.29
C ASN A 56 1.95 -12.21 -1.74
N TYR A 57 2.48 -11.35 -2.60
CA TYR A 57 2.59 -9.92 -2.37
C TYR A 57 1.93 -9.15 -3.49
N SER A 58 1.16 -8.13 -3.11
CA SER A 58 0.67 -7.07 -3.98
C SER A 58 1.32 -5.75 -3.58
N TYR A 59 1.36 -4.78 -4.49
CA TYR A 59 2.04 -3.51 -4.25
C TYR A 59 1.10 -2.33 -4.47
N LEU A 60 1.06 -1.41 -3.52
CA LEU A 60 0.32 -0.16 -3.64
C LEU A 60 1.31 0.99 -3.87
N LEU A 61 1.18 1.64 -5.02
CA LEU A 61 1.90 2.85 -5.38
C LEU A 61 0.97 4.05 -5.18
N VAL A 62 1.38 5.03 -4.39
CA VAL A 62 0.62 6.24 -4.08
C VAL A 62 1.28 7.42 -4.76
N GLY A 63 0.84 7.75 -5.98
CA GLY A 63 1.29 8.92 -6.74
C GLY A 63 0.71 10.22 -6.18
N THR A 64 0.89 11.34 -6.89
CA THR A 64 0.35 12.66 -6.51
C THR A 64 -1.17 12.72 -6.58
N ASP A 65 -1.74 12.23 -7.68
CA ASP A 65 -3.18 12.40 -7.99
C ASP A 65 -3.97 11.10 -7.92
N GLN A 66 -3.29 9.96 -8.06
CA GLN A 66 -3.89 8.63 -8.06
C GLN A 66 -2.98 7.61 -7.39
N ALA A 67 -3.58 6.50 -6.99
CA ALA A 67 -2.89 5.32 -6.51
C ALA A 67 -3.10 4.16 -7.49
N LEU A 68 -2.10 3.29 -7.59
CA LEU A 68 -2.12 2.07 -8.39
C LEU A 68 -1.89 0.87 -7.48
N MET A 69 -2.82 -0.07 -7.49
CA MET A 69 -2.63 -1.39 -6.91
C MET A 69 -2.11 -2.36 -7.98
N PHE A 70 -0.88 -2.80 -7.84
CA PHE A 70 -0.27 -3.84 -8.67
C PHE A 70 -0.53 -5.20 -8.01
N ASP A 71 -1.29 -6.06 -8.70
CA ASP A 71 -1.90 -7.30 -8.20
C ASP A 71 -2.94 -7.12 -7.07
N SER A 72 -3.76 -8.15 -6.85
CA SER A 72 -4.85 -8.08 -5.87
C SER A 72 -4.85 -9.19 -4.80
N GLY A 73 -3.88 -10.10 -4.86
CA GLY A 73 -3.78 -11.23 -3.96
C GLY A 73 -4.83 -12.31 -4.25
N ALA A 74 -4.79 -13.37 -3.45
CA ALA A 74 -5.70 -14.50 -3.53
C ALA A 74 -6.84 -14.43 -2.50
N ASN A 75 -6.84 -13.45 -1.58
CA ASN A 75 -7.80 -13.41 -0.49
C ASN A 75 -9.24 -13.33 -1.00
N GLN A 76 -10.05 -14.29 -0.59
CA GLN A 76 -11.47 -14.32 -0.97
C GLN A 76 -12.38 -13.67 0.07
N LYS A 77 -11.89 -13.47 1.31
CA LYS A 77 -12.68 -13.03 2.46
C LYS A 77 -12.55 -11.53 2.70
N GLU A 78 -11.33 -11.02 2.65
CA GLU A 78 -11.03 -9.62 2.84
C GLU A 78 -10.66 -8.93 1.53
N ASN A 79 -11.01 -7.64 1.46
CA ASN A 79 -10.86 -6.86 0.25
C ASN A 79 -9.64 -5.93 0.36
N ILE A 80 -8.62 -6.17 -0.49
CA ILE A 80 -7.39 -5.38 -0.51
C ILE A 80 -7.60 -3.89 -0.85
N THR A 81 -8.69 -3.51 -1.54
CA THR A 81 -8.99 -2.09 -1.79
C THR A 81 -9.48 -1.39 -0.54
N LEU A 82 -10.15 -2.07 0.39
CA LEU A 82 -10.49 -1.47 1.70
C LEU A 82 -9.22 -1.23 2.52
N LEU A 83 -8.23 -2.11 2.41
CA LEU A 83 -6.90 -1.91 2.99
C LEU A 83 -6.23 -0.67 2.39
N ALA A 84 -6.24 -0.55 1.06
CA ALA A 84 -5.69 0.61 0.36
C ALA A 84 -6.37 1.93 0.78
N ARG A 85 -7.67 1.92 1.06
CA ARG A 85 -8.42 3.09 1.56
C ARG A 85 -8.01 3.53 2.96
N LYS A 86 -7.42 2.66 3.77
CA LYS A 86 -6.82 3.06 5.05
C LYS A 86 -5.47 3.78 4.87
N ILE A 87 -4.84 3.61 3.70
CA ILE A 87 -3.52 4.17 3.37
C ILE A 87 -3.67 5.48 2.58
N THR A 88 -4.65 5.57 1.68
CA THR A 88 -4.83 6.73 0.81
C THR A 88 -6.27 6.94 0.35
N ASP A 89 -6.68 8.21 0.29
CA ASP A 89 -7.97 8.64 -0.26
C ASP A 89 -7.93 8.87 -1.77
N LYS A 90 -6.76 8.78 -2.41
CA LYS A 90 -6.59 9.03 -3.84
C LYS A 90 -7.37 8.02 -4.70
N PRO A 91 -7.90 8.41 -5.87
CA PRO A 91 -8.46 7.47 -6.85
C PRO A 91 -7.56 6.25 -7.04
N LEU A 92 -8.14 5.04 -7.03
CA LEU A 92 -7.39 3.79 -7.02
C LEU A 92 -7.62 3.01 -8.32
N SER A 93 -6.58 2.86 -9.11
CA SER A 93 -6.53 1.97 -10.27
C SER A 93 -5.90 0.64 -9.86
N MET A 94 -6.10 -0.41 -10.65
CA MET A 94 -5.51 -1.72 -10.38
C MET A 94 -4.95 -2.31 -11.67
N LEU A 95 -3.79 -2.96 -11.59
CA LEU A 95 -3.10 -3.56 -12.74
C LEU A 95 -2.55 -4.92 -12.32
N PRO A 96 -3.07 -6.03 -12.86
CA PRO A 96 -2.48 -7.34 -12.60
C PRO A 96 -1.18 -7.50 -13.40
N SER A 97 -0.20 -8.18 -12.82
CA SER A 97 1.05 -8.56 -13.47
C SER A 97 0.84 -9.64 -14.53
N HIS A 98 -0.11 -10.55 -14.28
CA HIS A 98 -0.56 -11.60 -15.19
C HIS A 98 -1.94 -12.13 -14.75
N LEU A 99 -2.49 -13.11 -15.48
CA LEU A 99 -3.90 -13.52 -15.35
C LEU A 99 -4.13 -14.80 -14.52
N HIS A 100 -3.24 -15.10 -13.57
CA HIS A 100 -3.54 -16.12 -12.57
C HIS A 100 -4.49 -15.58 -11.50
N PHE A 101 -5.28 -16.49 -10.93
CA PHE A 101 -6.33 -16.22 -9.96
C PHE A 101 -5.90 -15.26 -8.85
N ASP A 102 -4.74 -15.51 -8.30
CA ASP A 102 -4.11 -14.84 -7.16
C ASP A 102 -3.52 -13.46 -7.46
N HIS A 103 -3.63 -13.01 -8.71
CA HIS A 103 -3.29 -11.66 -9.14
C HIS A 103 -4.55 -10.85 -9.52
N VAL A 104 -5.65 -11.53 -9.86
CA VAL A 104 -6.90 -10.93 -10.38
C VAL A 104 -8.12 -11.12 -9.50
N GLN A 105 -7.98 -11.67 -8.28
CA GLN A 105 -9.09 -12.17 -7.48
C GLN A 105 -10.13 -11.10 -7.07
N GLN A 106 -9.82 -9.81 -7.27
CA GLN A 106 -10.67 -8.73 -6.82
C GLN A 106 -12.06 -8.69 -7.47
N ARG A 107 -13.07 -9.17 -6.73
CA ARG A 107 -14.49 -9.29 -7.14
C ARG A 107 -15.20 -7.98 -7.50
N ARG A 108 -14.56 -6.81 -7.32
CA ARG A 108 -15.15 -5.47 -7.55
C ARG A 108 -14.32 -4.52 -8.43
N TYR A 109 -13.45 -5.04 -9.29
CA TYR A 109 -12.75 -4.21 -10.30
C TYR A 109 -13.72 -3.31 -11.11
N ARG A 110 -14.98 -3.75 -11.27
CA ARG A 110 -16.04 -3.03 -12.00
C ARG A 110 -16.55 -1.73 -11.35
N GLN A 111 -16.43 -1.53 -10.03
CA GLN A 111 -17.06 -0.38 -9.36
C GLN A 111 -16.17 0.86 -9.23
N VAL A 112 -14.85 0.70 -9.09
CA VAL A 112 -13.95 1.85 -8.90
C VAL A 112 -13.77 2.65 -10.20
N HIS A 113 -13.78 1.96 -11.35
CA HIS A 113 -13.73 2.63 -12.65
C HIS A 113 -15.01 3.41 -13.00
N ARG A 114 -16.17 3.03 -12.43
CA ARG A 114 -17.45 3.67 -12.76
C ARG A 114 -17.57 5.07 -12.14
N ARG A 115 -17.12 5.26 -10.90
CA ARG A 115 -17.10 6.58 -10.24
C ARG A 115 -16.13 7.57 -10.90
N GLY A 116 -14.99 7.10 -11.40
CA GLY A 116 -14.04 7.95 -12.12
C GLY A 116 -14.58 8.46 -13.46
N ARG A 117 -15.36 7.62 -14.18
CA ARG A 117 -15.99 8.01 -15.44
C ARG A 117 -17.14 9.00 -15.26
N GLU A 118 -17.97 8.81 -14.23
CA GLU A 118 -19.08 9.72 -13.91
C GLU A 118 -18.61 11.16 -13.62
N ASN A 119 -17.41 11.34 -13.02
CA ASN A 119 -16.84 12.66 -12.77
C ASN A 119 -16.25 13.32 -14.03
N LEU A 120 -15.69 12.54 -14.96
CA LEU A 120 -15.24 13.07 -16.26
C LEU A 120 -16.43 13.47 -17.15
N ASP A 121 -17.48 12.64 -17.18
CA ASP A 121 -18.69 12.90 -17.96
C ASP A 121 -19.47 14.11 -17.44
N ALA A 122 -19.33 14.44 -16.15
CA ALA A 122 -19.91 15.65 -15.55
C ALA A 122 -19.12 16.93 -15.90
N GLN A 123 -17.80 16.85 -16.08
CA GLN A 123 -16.95 17.99 -16.45
C GLN A 123 -17.00 18.31 -17.95
N LEU A 124 -17.30 17.33 -18.80
CA LEU A 124 -17.42 17.50 -20.26
C LEU A 124 -18.83 17.95 -20.72
N ARG A 125 -19.74 18.23 -19.79
CA ARG A 125 -21.12 18.68 -20.04
C ARG A 125 -21.37 20.16 -19.66
N LEU A 126 -20.30 20.92 -19.40
CA LEU A 126 -20.30 22.37 -19.26
C LEU A 126 -19.63 22.99 -20.50
#